data_AF-A0A015L710-F1
#
_entry.id   AF-A0A015L710-F1
#
_cell.length_a   1.000
_cell.length_b   1.000
_cell.length_c   1.000
_cell.angle_alpha   90.00
_cell.angle_beta   90.00
_cell.angle_gamma   90.00
#
_symmetry.space_group_name_H-M   'P 1'
#
loop_
_entity.id
_entity.type
_entity.pdbx_description
1 polymer ?
#
loop_
_entity_poly.entity_id
_entity_poly.type
_entity_poly.pdbx_seq_one_letter_code
_entity_poly.pdbx_strand_id
1 'polypeptide(L)'
;MTSIREDIVFAALNRAYAITDYNIQNTINKQFEFRQRTILADKSLTKDEKSYTAKILNEDFDNFKILYNKGTKRICENCHNECLATLYCEIEIFKLDIWK
;
A
#
# COMPACT_ATOMS: atom_id res chain seq x y z
N MET A 1 21.63 -9.84 -3.71
CA MET A 1 20.17 -9.95 -3.83
C MET A 1 19.82 -11.42 -3.76
N THR A 2 19.18 -11.84 -2.68
CA THR A 2 18.49 -13.13 -2.64
C THR A 2 17.22 -13.03 -3.49
N SER A 3 16.87 -14.12 -4.16
CA SER A 3 15.58 -14.20 -4.87
C SER A 3 14.45 -13.96 -3.87
N ILE A 4 13.57 -13.01 -4.18
CA ILE A 4 12.38 -12.71 -3.37
C ILE A 4 11.40 -13.87 -3.56
N ARG A 5 10.97 -14.48 -2.45
CA ARG A 5 9.99 -15.56 -2.46
C ARG A 5 8.59 -14.95 -2.45
N GLU A 6 8.02 -14.75 -3.63
CA GLU A 6 6.74 -14.08 -3.80
C GLU A 6 5.59 -14.78 -3.05
N ASP A 7 5.60 -16.11 -3.01
CA ASP A 7 4.63 -16.92 -2.27
C ASP A 7 4.58 -16.55 -0.78
N ILE A 8 5.74 -16.33 -0.16
CA ILE A 8 5.84 -15.98 1.26
C ILE A 8 5.46 -14.52 1.48
N VAL A 9 5.83 -13.62 0.56
CA VAL A 9 5.40 -12.21 0.57
C VAL A 9 3.87 -12.12 0.53
N PHE A 10 3.24 -12.78 -0.43
CA PHE A 10 1.78 -12.78 -0.56
C PHE A 10 1.10 -13.46 0.63
N ALA A 11 1.69 -14.54 1.17
CA ALA A 11 1.18 -15.15 2.40
C ALA A 11 1.23 -14.20 3.60
N ALA A 12 2.32 -13.44 3.77
CA ALA A 12 2.47 -12.46 4.84
C ALA A 12 1.48 -11.30 4.69
N LEU A 13 1.29 -10.79 3.47
CA LEU A 13 0.25 -9.79 3.16
C LEU A 13 -1.14 -10.32 3.52
N ASN A 14 -1.52 -11.49 3.00
CA ASN A 14 -2.83 -12.08 3.26
C ASN A 14 -3.09 -12.30 4.75
N ARG A 15 -2.08 -12.73 5.52
CA ARG A 15 -2.17 -12.81 6.98
C ARG A 15 -2.42 -11.44 7.61
N ALA A 16 -1.65 -10.42 7.22
CA ALA A 16 -1.81 -9.07 7.74
C ALA A 16 -3.22 -8.51 7.48
N TYR A 17 -3.76 -8.74 6.28
CA TYR A 17 -5.15 -8.40 5.94
C TYR A 17 -6.16 -9.19 6.77
N ALA A 18 -5.98 -10.50 6.92
CA ALA A 18 -6.91 -11.37 7.64
C ALA A 18 -7.01 -11.05 9.15
N ILE A 19 -5.89 -10.67 9.78
CA ILE A 19 -5.88 -10.31 11.21
C ILE A 19 -6.29 -8.86 11.48
N THR A 20 -6.53 -8.05 10.43
CA THR A 20 -6.97 -6.66 10.60
C THR A 20 -8.40 -6.63 11.13
N ASP A 21 -8.58 -6.27 12.40
CA ASP A 21 -9.89 -6.00 12.97
C ASP A 21 -10.38 -4.61 12.53
N TYR A 22 -11.43 -4.59 11.71
CA TYR A 22 -12.01 -3.36 11.15
C TYR A 22 -12.82 -2.53 12.17
N ASN A 23 -13.23 -3.11 13.30
CA ASN A 23 -13.88 -2.37 14.38
C ASN A 23 -12.85 -1.55 15.17
N ILE A 24 -11.64 -2.11 15.37
CA ILE A 24 -10.52 -1.43 16.06
C ILE A 24 -9.79 -0.48 15.10
N GLN A 25 -9.37 -1.01 13.94
CA GLN A 25 -8.70 -0.27 12.88
C GLN A 25 -9.75 0.35 11.94
N ASN A 26 -10.57 1.23 12.49
CA ASN A 26 -11.75 1.77 11.83
C ASN A 26 -11.47 2.82 10.74
N THR A 27 -10.21 3.19 10.50
CA THR A 27 -9.81 4.10 9.42
C THR A 27 -8.77 3.45 8.52
N ILE A 28 -8.72 3.87 7.25
CA ILE A 28 -7.77 3.32 6.27
C ILE A 28 -6.33 3.54 6.75
N ASN A 29 -6.01 4.70 7.32
CA ASN A 29 -4.68 4.99 7.88
C ASN A 29 -4.32 4.03 9.02
N LYS A 30 -5.25 3.78 9.95
CA LYS A 30 -5.05 2.82 11.05
C LYS A 30 -4.83 1.40 10.54
N GLN A 31 -5.60 0.97 9.54
CA GLN A 31 -5.43 -0.34 8.90
C GLN A 31 -4.06 -0.47 8.25
N PHE A 32 -3.64 0.58 7.53
CA PHE A 32 -2.34 0.62 6.87
C PHE A 32 -1.18 0.55 7.87
N GLU A 33 -1.19 1.38 8.90
CA GLU A 33 -0.16 1.36 9.96
C GLU A 33 -0.11 -0.01 10.67
N PHE A 34 -1.27 -0.60 10.94
CA PHE A 34 -1.35 -1.91 11.58
C PHE A 34 -0.76 -3.03 10.71
N ARG A 35 -1.12 -3.07 9.41
CA ARG A 35 -0.57 -4.04 8.45
C ARG A 35 0.95 -3.86 8.28
N GLN A 36 1.42 -2.62 8.21
CA GLN A 36 2.84 -2.31 8.11
C GLN A 36 3.62 -2.83 9.33
N ARG A 37 3.12 -2.59 10.55
CA ARG A 37 3.74 -3.12 11.78
C ARG A 37 3.74 -4.66 11.80
N THR A 38 2.65 -5.28 11.36
CA THR A 38 2.55 -6.75 11.26
C THR A 38 3.63 -7.32 10.34
N ILE A 39 3.80 -6.75 9.15
CA ILE A 39 4.82 -7.19 8.17
C ILE A 39 6.23 -6.97 8.69
N LEU A 40 6.49 -5.83 9.34
CA LEU A 40 7.80 -5.53 9.93
C LEU A 40 8.15 -6.49 11.08
N ALA A 41 7.15 -6.94 11.85
CA ALA A 41 7.31 -7.89 12.93
C ALA A 41 7.41 -9.35 12.47
N ASP A 42 6.99 -9.67 11.24
CA ASP A 42 7.03 -11.04 10.71
C ASP A 42 8.49 -11.53 10.59
N LYS A 43 8.82 -12.60 11.32
CA LYS A 43 10.16 -13.19 11.36
C LYS A 43 10.42 -14.13 10.18
N SER A 44 9.38 -14.53 9.44
CA SER A 44 9.50 -15.41 8.26
C SER A 44 10.01 -14.67 7.02
N LEU A 45 9.92 -13.34 7.03
CA LEU A 45 10.41 -12.46 5.97
C LEU A 45 11.85 -12.00 6.23
N THR A 46 12.67 -12.07 5.20
CA THR A 46 13.98 -11.43 5.14
C THR A 46 13.85 -9.91 5.02
N LYS A 47 14.95 -9.18 5.18
CA LYS A 47 14.95 -7.70 5.04
C LYS A 47 14.49 -7.25 3.66
N ASP A 48 14.95 -7.94 2.61
CA ASP A 48 14.60 -7.61 1.22
C ASP A 48 13.12 -7.90 0.95
N GLU A 49 12.61 -9.04 1.44
CA GLU A 49 11.19 -9.40 1.35
C GLU A 49 10.30 -8.41 2.11
N LYS A 50 10.70 -7.95 3.31
CA LYS A 50 9.96 -6.91 4.05
C LYS A 50 9.87 -5.61 3.25
N SER A 51 10.97 -5.20 2.63
CA SER A 51 11.00 -4.00 1.78
C SER A 51 10.05 -4.14 0.59
N TYR A 52 10.08 -5.29 -0.08
CA TYR A 52 9.20 -5.58 -1.21
C TYR A 52 7.72 -5.65 -0.81
N THR A 53 7.43 -6.33 0.31
CA THR A 53 6.08 -6.41 0.89
C THR A 53 5.55 -5.02 1.26
N ALA A 54 6.40 -4.18 1.86
CA ALA A 54 6.04 -2.80 2.19
C ALA A 54 5.77 -1.95 0.95
N LYS A 55 6.49 -2.17 -0.15
CA LYS A 55 6.21 -1.50 -1.42
C LYS A 55 4.79 -1.83 -1.92
N ILE A 56 4.44 -3.11 -1.97
CA ILE A 56 3.09 -3.56 -2.36
C ILE A 56 2.02 -2.95 -1.45
N LEU A 57 2.24 -2.97 -0.13
CA LEU A 57 1.27 -2.40 0.82
C LEU A 57 1.06 -0.88 0.61
N ASN A 58 2.12 -0.14 0.26
CA ASN A 58 1.99 1.29 -0.04
C ASN A 58 1.20 1.54 -1.34
N GLU A 59 1.44 0.73 -2.38
CA GLU A 59 0.69 0.81 -3.65
C GLU A 59 -0.81 0.54 -3.39
N ASP A 60 -1.14 -0.49 -2.62
CA ASP A 60 -2.51 -0.78 -2.18
C ASP A 60 -3.13 0.40 -1.42
N PHE A 61 -2.37 1.01 -0.50
CA PHE A 61 -2.87 2.13 0.30
C PHE A 61 -3.15 3.37 -0.54
N ASP A 62 -2.28 3.68 -1.51
CA ASP A 62 -2.52 4.76 -2.47
C ASP A 62 -3.79 4.49 -3.29
N ASN A 63 -3.97 3.26 -3.78
CA ASN A 63 -5.20 2.84 -4.48
C ASN A 63 -6.44 3.00 -3.61
N PHE A 64 -6.39 2.61 -2.32
CA PHE A 64 -7.52 2.77 -1.41
C PHE A 64 -7.84 4.24 -1.13
N LYS A 65 -6.83 5.11 -0.99
CA LYS A 65 -7.05 6.56 -0.83
C LYS A 65 -7.78 7.15 -2.02
N ILE A 66 -7.39 6.78 -3.25
CA ILE A 66 -8.05 7.20 -4.49
C ILE A 66 -9.49 6.68 -4.52
N LEU A 67 -9.68 5.37 -4.36
CA LEU A 67 -10.97 4.69 -4.49
C LEU A 67 -12.03 5.27 -3.54
N TYR A 68 -11.62 5.55 -2.29
CA TYR A 68 -12.52 6.08 -1.27
C TYR A 68 -12.50 7.62 -1.20
N ASN A 69 -11.73 8.30 -2.05
CA ASN A 69 -11.49 9.74 -1.99
C ASN A 69 -11.17 10.23 -0.56
N LYS A 70 -10.32 9.47 0.13
CA LYS A 70 -9.98 9.65 1.55
C LYS A 70 -8.49 9.90 1.71
N GLY A 71 -8.16 10.81 2.62
CA GLY A 71 -6.79 11.18 2.94
C GLY A 71 -6.51 12.65 2.66
N THR A 72 -5.26 13.04 2.87
CA THR A 72 -4.81 14.41 2.62
C THR A 72 -4.33 14.51 1.18
N LYS A 73 -4.93 15.44 0.43
CA LYS A 73 -4.46 15.79 -0.91
C LYS A 73 -3.13 16.54 -0.80
N ARG A 74 -2.18 16.19 -1.65
CA ARG A 74 -0.93 16.93 -1.87
C ARG A 74 -0.98 17.59 -3.24
N ILE A 75 -0.32 18.73 -3.39
CA ILE A 75 -0.05 19.26 -4.73
C ILE A 75 1.09 18.40 -5.31
N CYS A 76 0.81 17.67 -6.38
CA CYS A 76 1.79 16.84 -7.05
C CYS A 76 2.75 17.73 -7.83
N GLU A 77 4.06 17.59 -7.63
CA GLU A 77 5.08 18.35 -8.36
C GLU A 77 5.09 18.06 -9.87
N ASN A 78 4.60 16.87 -10.27
CA ASN A 78 4.64 16.45 -11.67
C ASN A 78 3.47 17.03 -12.48
N CYS A 79 2.24 16.96 -11.96
CA CYS A 79 1.04 17.45 -12.66
C CYS A 79 0.50 18.78 -12.12
N HIS A 80 1.08 19.33 -11.05
CA HIS A 80 0.68 20.58 -10.39
C HIS A 80 -0.78 20.61 -9.91
N ASN A 81 -1.42 19.44 -9.77
CA ASN A 81 -2.79 19.29 -9.29
C ASN A 81 -2.82 18.58 -7.93
N GLU A 82 -3.99 18.64 -7.28
CA GLU A 82 -4.26 17.88 -6.07
C GLU A 82 -4.29 16.37 -6.38
N CYS A 83 -3.42 15.61 -5.73
CA CYS A 83 -3.40 14.14 -5.76
C CYS A 83 -3.48 13.56 -4.34
N LEU A 84 -4.17 12.44 -4.17
CA LEU A 84 -4.22 11.65 -2.92
C LEU A 84 -3.09 10.62 -2.82
N ALA A 85 -2.63 10.07 -3.95
CA ALA A 85 -1.52 9.13 -4.01
C ALA A 85 -0.19 9.79 -3.62
N THR A 86 0.61 9.08 -2.83
CA THR A 86 1.90 9.56 -2.35
C THR A 86 3.03 9.09 -3.25
N LEU A 87 2.94 7.89 -3.82
CA LEU A 87 4.01 7.28 -4.62
C LEU A 87 4.00 7.69 -6.10
N TYR A 88 2.86 8.06 -6.66
CA TYR A 88 2.74 8.40 -8.09
C TYR A 88 1.80 9.59 -8.33
N CYS A 89 1.81 10.05 -9.59
CA CYS A 89 0.89 11.07 -10.08
C CYS A 89 -0.39 10.40 -10.59
N GLU A 90 -1.55 10.76 -10.02
CA GLU A 90 -2.84 10.15 -10.38
C GLU A 90 -3.25 10.46 -11.82
N ILE A 91 -2.92 11.66 -12.30
CA ILE A 91 -3.30 12.14 -13.63
C ILE A 91 -2.54 11.39 -14.74
N GLU A 92 -1.34 10.91 -14.45
CA GLU A 92 -0.57 10.11 -15.41
C GLU A 92 -1.07 8.66 -15.47
N ILE A 93 -1.53 8.09 -14.35
CA ILE A 93 -2.13 6.75 -14.32
C ILE A 93 -3.52 6.75 -14.96
N PHE A 94 -4.33 7.79 -14.74
CA PHE A 94 -5.63 7.94 -15.39
C PHE A 94 -5.56 7.95 -16.94
N LYS A 95 -4.40 8.26 -17.52
CA LYS A 95 -4.19 8.17 -18.99
C LYS A 95 -3.97 6.72 -19.47
N LEU A 96 -3.56 5.80 -18.60
CA LEU A 96 -3.33 4.39 -18.94
C LEU A 96 -4.54 3.50 -18.64
N ASP A 97 -5.39 3.86 -17.68
CA ASP A 97 -6.53 3.02 -17.25
C ASP A 97 -7.88 3.37 -17.92
N ILE A 98 -7.93 4.31 -18.88
CA ILE A 98 -9.14 4.60 -19.68
C ILE A 98 -9.31 3.61 -20.87
N TRP A 99 -8.35 2.70 -21.13
CA TRP A 99 -8.49 1.68 -22.19
C TRP A 99 -7.91 0.31 -21.77
N LYS A 100 -8.44 -0.31 -20.71
CA LYS A 100 -8.38 -1.77 -20.51
C LYS A 100 -9.63 -2.29 -19.80
#